data_AF-A0A4R1KL08-F1
#
_entry.id   AF-A0A4R1KL08-F1
#
_cell.length_a   1.000
_cell.length_b   1.000
_cell.length_c   1.000
_cell.angle_alpha   90.00
_cell.angle_beta   90.00
_cell.angle_gamma   90.00
#
_symmetry.space_group_name_H-M   'P 1'
#
loop_
_entity.id
_entity.type
_entity.pdbx_description
1 polymer ?
#
loop_
_entity_poly.entity_id
_entity_poly.type
_entity_poly.pdbx_seq_one_letter_code
_entity_poly.pdbx_strand_id
1 'polypeptide(L)'
;MKSFFLSIVLVFSCLMCFGQVEDTSNFWQNVRFGGGVGLNFGNGFFSGTLAPSAIYDFNPYFSAGLGLTGSYSSQKDVFSSTILGGSIIALTNPYPEVQISAEFEQVNVNTDFDSQFSGQNRDNFWANALFLGVGYRAGNVVFGVRYDVLYDEDESIYADPWLPFVRFFF
;
A
#
# COMPACT_ATOMS: atom_id res chain seq x y z
N MET A 1 -43.95 -43.37 -11.92
CA MET A 1 -43.16 -42.61 -10.92
C MET A 1 -41.88 -41.99 -11.50
N LYS A 2 -41.10 -42.68 -12.36
CA LYS A 2 -39.86 -42.13 -12.96
C LYS A 2 -40.06 -40.85 -13.82
N SER A 3 -41.16 -40.77 -14.57
CA SER A 3 -41.45 -39.60 -15.43
C SER A 3 -41.85 -38.33 -14.63
N PHE A 4 -42.46 -38.48 -13.45
CA PHE A 4 -42.85 -37.36 -12.59
C PHE A 4 -41.64 -36.71 -11.91
N PHE A 5 -40.65 -37.54 -11.53
CA PHE A 5 -39.38 -37.07 -10.97
C PHE A 5 -38.55 -36.30 -12.02
N LEU A 6 -38.59 -36.75 -13.28
CA LEU A 6 -37.90 -36.07 -14.38
C LEU A 6 -38.48 -34.67 -14.66
N SER A 7 -39.80 -34.51 -14.54
CA SER A 7 -40.48 -33.21 -14.69
C SER A 7 -40.10 -32.23 -13.58
N ILE A 8 -39.97 -32.69 -12.33
CA ILE A 8 -39.55 -31.85 -11.19
C ILE A 8 -38.10 -31.36 -11.35
N VAL A 9 -37.20 -32.21 -11.84
CA VAL A 9 -35.80 -31.83 -12.10
C VAL A 9 -35.70 -30.85 -13.27
N LEU A 10 -36.56 -30.98 -14.29
CA LEU A 10 -36.59 -30.06 -15.43
C LEU A 10 -37.08 -28.65 -15.02
N VAL A 11 -38.08 -28.57 -14.13
CA VAL A 11 -38.62 -27.30 -13.63
C VAL A 11 -37.62 -26.60 -12.69
N PHE A 12 -36.83 -27.35 -11.93
CA PHE A 12 -35.77 -26.79 -11.07
C PHE A 12 -34.60 -26.22 -11.88
N SER A 13 -34.30 -26.79 -13.05
CA SER A 13 -33.29 -26.28 -13.99
C SER A 13 -33.69 -24.92 -14.59
N CYS A 14 -34.99 -24.72 -14.87
CA CYS A 14 -35.48 -23.43 -15.40
C CYS A 14 -35.45 -22.28 -14.38
N LEU A 15 -35.38 -22.56 -13.07
CA LEU A 15 -35.24 -21.53 -12.03
C LEU A 15 -33.79 -21.06 -11.83
N MET A 16 -32.81 -21.72 -12.45
CA MET A 16 -31.39 -21.33 -12.40
C MET A 16 -30.98 -20.36 -13.52
N CYS A 17 -31.92 -19.93 -14.37
CA CYS A 17 -31.68 -18.86 -15.32
C CYS A 17 -31.76 -17.49 -14.62
N PHE A 18 -30.79 -17.20 -13.77
CA PHE A 18 -30.44 -15.81 -13.50
C PHE A 18 -29.93 -15.22 -14.81
N GLY A 19 -30.62 -14.20 -15.32
CA GLY A 19 -30.20 -13.48 -16.51
C GLY A 19 -28.78 -12.96 -16.31
N GLN A 20 -27.90 -13.28 -17.24
CA GLN A 20 -26.64 -12.57 -17.40
C GLN A 20 -26.98 -11.14 -17.80
N VAL A 21 -27.06 -10.24 -16.81
CA VAL A 21 -26.80 -8.82 -17.05
C VAL A 21 -25.37 -8.77 -17.59
N GLU A 22 -25.15 -8.01 -18.67
CA GLU A 22 -23.79 -7.69 -19.14
C GLU A 22 -23.03 -6.94 -18.04
N ASP A 23 -22.48 -7.69 -17.09
CA ASP A 23 -21.52 -7.17 -16.11
C ASP A 23 -20.17 -7.12 -16.83
N THR A 24 -19.99 -6.07 -17.61
CA THR A 24 -18.70 -5.70 -18.21
C THR A 24 -17.72 -5.37 -17.08
N SER A 25 -17.10 -6.40 -16.50
CA SER A 25 -16.02 -6.34 -15.50
C SER A 25 -16.12 -5.18 -14.50
N ASN A 26 -17.08 -5.27 -13.57
CA ASN A 26 -17.25 -4.29 -12.48
C ASN A 26 -16.08 -4.24 -11.47
N PHE A 27 -15.05 -5.08 -11.63
CA PHE A 27 -13.86 -5.07 -10.78
C PHE A 27 -13.17 -3.70 -10.78
N TRP A 28 -12.94 -3.12 -11.95
CA TRP A 28 -12.22 -1.84 -12.08
C TRP A 28 -13.00 -0.64 -11.53
N GLN A 29 -14.33 -0.73 -11.41
CA GLN A 29 -15.14 0.34 -10.78
C GLN A 29 -14.91 0.42 -9.27
N ASN A 30 -14.51 -0.69 -8.66
CA ASN A 30 -14.20 -0.76 -7.23
C ASN A 30 -12.70 -0.58 -6.94
N VAL A 31 -11.86 -0.39 -7.97
CA VAL A 31 -10.43 -0.13 -7.79
C VAL A 31 -10.17 1.36 -7.85
N ARG A 32 -9.62 1.91 -6.77
CA ARG A 32 -9.07 3.27 -6.73
C ARG A 32 -7.58 3.23 -6.92
N PHE A 33 -7.08 4.11 -7.78
CA PHE A 33 -5.65 4.30 -7.97
C PHE A 33 -5.19 5.54 -7.24
N GLY A 34 -4.02 5.46 -6.65
CA GLY A 34 -3.53 6.55 -5.85
C GLY A 34 -2.08 6.36 -5.47
N GLY A 35 -1.66 7.06 -4.43
CA GLY A 35 -0.35 6.87 -3.87
C GLY A 35 0.03 7.91 -2.85
N GLY A 36 1.08 7.61 -2.11
CA GLY A 36 1.73 8.53 -1.20
C GLY A 36 2.86 9.29 -1.87
N VAL A 37 3.09 10.52 -1.42
CA VAL A 37 4.32 11.26 -1.72
C VAL A 37 4.93 11.75 -0.41
N GLY A 38 6.25 11.64 -0.31
CA GLY A 38 7.02 12.12 0.83
C GLY A 38 8.20 12.94 0.33
N LEU A 39 8.40 14.12 0.89
CA LEU A 39 9.56 14.96 0.59
C LEU A 39 10.15 15.44 1.90
N ASN A 40 11.46 15.28 2.05
CA ASN A 40 12.21 15.77 3.19
C ASN A 40 13.45 16.50 2.66
N PHE A 41 13.66 17.73 3.09
CA PHE A 41 14.80 18.55 2.68
C PHE A 41 15.37 19.25 3.91
N GLY A 42 16.69 19.16 4.07
CA GLY A 42 17.44 19.71 5.20
C GLY A 42 18.79 20.24 4.74
N ASN A 43 19.61 20.69 5.69
CA ASN A 43 20.91 21.30 5.41
C ASN A 43 21.91 20.24 4.87
N GLY A 44 21.88 20.00 3.56
CA GLY A 44 22.69 18.98 2.87
C GLY A 44 22.04 17.59 2.74
N PHE A 45 20.76 17.44 3.10
CA PHE A 45 20.02 16.19 2.98
C PHE A 45 18.76 16.38 2.13
N PHE A 46 18.52 15.47 1.20
CA PHE A 46 17.31 15.40 0.40
C PHE A 46 16.78 13.97 0.40
N SER A 47 15.51 13.79 0.68
CA SER A 47 14.80 12.51 0.53
C SER A 47 13.49 12.73 -0.20
N GLY A 48 13.26 11.95 -1.24
CA GLY A 48 12.02 11.94 -2.00
C GLY A 48 11.46 10.53 -2.08
N THR A 49 10.18 10.38 -1.75
CA THR A 49 9.47 9.10 -1.74
C THR A 49 8.22 9.19 -2.59
N LEU A 50 8.02 8.21 -3.46
CA LEU A 50 6.81 8.00 -4.24
C LEU A 50 6.29 6.60 -3.95
N ALA A 51 5.02 6.50 -3.57
CA ALA A 51 4.40 5.25 -3.16
C ALA A 51 3.07 5.02 -3.89
N PRO A 52 3.08 4.67 -5.20
CA PRO A 52 1.85 4.40 -5.92
C PRO A 52 1.13 3.16 -5.35
N SER A 53 -0.20 3.17 -5.35
CA SER A 53 -1.03 2.10 -4.81
C SER A 53 -2.33 1.92 -5.58
N ALA A 54 -2.82 0.69 -5.58
CA ALA A 54 -4.12 0.31 -6.12
C ALA A 54 -4.93 -0.35 -5.00
N ILE A 55 -6.07 0.24 -4.67
CA ILE A 55 -6.92 -0.18 -3.55
C ILE A 55 -8.26 -0.66 -4.11
N TYR A 56 -8.66 -1.87 -3.76
CA TYR A 56 -9.99 -2.41 -4.03
C TYR A 56 -10.93 -2.12 -2.84
N ASP A 57 -12.02 -1.41 -3.10
CA ASP A 57 -13.05 -1.10 -2.12
C ASP A 57 -14.07 -2.26 -2.09
N PHE A 58 -14.07 -3.06 -1.03
CA PHE A 58 -15.06 -4.14 -0.86
C PHE A 58 -16.41 -3.60 -0.42
N ASN A 59 -16.38 -2.53 0.39
CA ASN A 59 -17.54 -1.80 0.85
C ASN A 59 -17.10 -0.38 1.27
N PRO A 60 -18.03 0.54 1.60
CA PRO A 60 -17.68 1.91 1.99
C PRO A 60 -16.75 2.02 3.22
N TYR A 61 -16.70 0.99 4.06
CA TYR A 61 -15.94 0.96 5.30
C TYR A 61 -14.64 0.17 5.24
N PHE A 62 -14.46 -0.72 4.27
CA PHE A 62 -13.31 -1.63 4.21
C PHE A 62 -12.78 -1.76 2.78
N SER A 63 -11.47 -1.59 2.66
CA SER A 63 -10.74 -1.64 1.41
C SER A 63 -9.42 -2.39 1.62
N ALA A 64 -8.92 -3.05 0.59
CA ALA A 64 -7.56 -3.59 0.62
C ALA A 64 -6.90 -3.49 -0.75
N GLY A 65 -5.58 -3.50 -0.78
CA GLY A 65 -4.85 -3.29 -2.02
C GLY A 65 -3.37 -3.53 -1.90
N LEU A 66 -2.67 -3.17 -2.97
CA LEU A 66 -1.23 -3.30 -3.08
C LEU A 66 -0.62 -1.94 -3.36
N GLY A 67 0.55 -1.70 -2.77
CA GLY A 67 1.37 -0.53 -3.01
C GLY A 67 2.74 -0.93 -3.52
N LEU A 68 3.38 0.01 -4.20
CA LEU A 68 4.82 0.02 -4.40
C LEU A 68 5.37 1.22 -3.66
N THR A 69 6.62 1.14 -3.24
CA THR A 69 7.33 2.26 -2.63
C THR A 69 8.67 2.44 -3.29
N GLY A 70 9.02 3.68 -3.59
CA GLY A 70 10.30 4.08 -4.13
C GLY A 70 10.78 5.32 -3.41
N SER A 71 11.84 5.20 -2.63
CA SER A 71 12.47 6.32 -1.93
C SER A 71 13.90 6.51 -2.39
N TYR A 72 14.28 7.74 -2.66
CA TYR A 72 15.65 8.14 -2.94
C TYR A 72 16.07 9.16 -1.90
N SER A 73 17.13 8.85 -1.17
CA SER A 73 17.71 9.73 -0.16
C SER A 73 19.18 9.99 -0.50
N SER A 74 19.55 11.26 -0.54
CA SER A 74 20.91 11.71 -0.82
C SER A 74 21.36 12.66 0.27
N GLN A 75 22.55 12.40 0.81
CA GLN A 75 23.26 13.32 1.68
C GLN A 75 24.52 13.80 0.95
N LYS A 76 24.64 15.12 0.82
CA LYS A 76 25.75 15.76 0.13
C LYS A 76 27.08 15.29 0.72
N ASP A 77 27.95 14.78 -0.15
CA ASP A 77 29.33 14.35 0.16
C ASP A 77 29.48 13.12 1.10
N VAL A 78 28.43 12.32 1.33
CA VAL A 78 28.50 11.14 2.22
C VAL A 78 27.90 9.86 1.62
N PHE A 79 26.65 9.90 1.14
CA PHE A 79 25.94 8.66 0.83
C PHE A 79 24.68 8.85 -0.03
N SER A 80 24.39 7.89 -0.91
CA SER A 80 23.13 7.80 -1.67
C SER A 80 22.42 6.46 -1.41
N SER A 81 21.17 6.53 -0.99
CA SER A 81 20.33 5.38 -0.66
C SER A 81 19.12 5.32 -1.56
N THR A 82 18.88 4.16 -2.16
CA THR A 82 17.66 3.89 -2.92
C THR A 82 16.91 2.74 -2.27
N ILE A 83 15.65 2.99 -1.91
CA ILE A 83 14.75 2.02 -1.31
C ILE A 83 13.67 1.71 -2.34
N LEU A 84 13.51 0.43 -2.68
CA LEU A 84 12.47 -0.05 -3.57
C LEU A 84 11.75 -1.21 -2.92
N GLY A 85 10.42 -1.18 -2.91
CA GLY A 85 9.65 -2.24 -2.28
C GLY A 85 8.20 -2.31 -2.70
N GLY A 86 7.52 -3.28 -2.12
CA GLY A 86 6.09 -3.51 -2.28
C GLY A 86 5.40 -3.52 -0.93
N SER A 87 4.11 -3.23 -0.93
CA SER A 87 3.29 -3.28 0.27
C SER A 87 1.92 -3.88 0.02
N ILE A 88 1.37 -4.47 1.07
CA ILE A 88 -0.03 -4.90 1.16
C ILE A 88 -0.72 -3.95 2.12
N ILE A 89 -1.80 -3.35 1.68
CA ILE A 89 -2.50 -2.27 2.37
C ILE A 89 -3.91 -2.74 2.69
N ALA A 90 -4.32 -2.61 3.95
CA ALA A 90 -5.69 -2.76 4.40
C ALA A 90 -6.17 -1.45 5.03
N LEU A 91 -7.34 -0.97 4.62
CA LEU A 91 -7.91 0.30 5.06
C LEU A 91 -9.29 0.05 5.65
N THR A 92 -9.61 0.74 6.73
CA THR A 92 -10.97 0.86 7.21
C THR A 92 -11.34 2.32 7.49
N ASN A 93 -12.55 2.71 7.11
CA ASN A 93 -13.04 4.07 7.21
C ASN A 93 -14.34 4.08 8.02
N PRO A 94 -14.28 3.99 9.36
CA PRO A 94 -15.47 3.97 10.20
C PRO A 94 -16.32 5.24 10.04
N TYR A 95 -15.68 6.36 9.72
CA TYR A 95 -16.31 7.63 9.37
C TYR A 95 -15.74 8.15 8.04
N PRO A 96 -16.49 8.96 7.27
CA PRO A 96 -16.01 9.50 5.99
C PRO A 96 -14.68 10.25 6.09
N GLU A 97 -14.44 10.90 7.22
CA GLU A 97 -13.25 11.73 7.49
C GLU A 97 -12.13 10.94 8.18
N VAL A 98 -12.38 9.75 8.71
CA VAL A 98 -11.38 8.98 9.48
C VAL A 98 -11.01 7.71 8.73
N GLN A 99 -9.73 7.57 8.43
CA GLN A 99 -9.13 6.37 7.87
C GLN A 99 -8.19 5.73 8.88
N ILE A 100 -8.33 4.43 9.06
CA ILE A 100 -7.37 3.58 9.77
C ILE A 100 -6.73 2.68 8.72
N SER A 101 -5.42 2.49 8.81
CA SER A 101 -4.67 1.67 7.86
C SER A 101 -3.77 0.67 8.57
N ALA A 102 -3.67 -0.53 8.01
CA ALA A 102 -2.62 -1.49 8.29
C ALA A 102 -1.85 -1.75 7.00
N GLU A 103 -0.55 -1.53 6.99
CA GLU A 103 0.29 -1.70 5.81
C GLU A 103 1.48 -2.58 6.15
N PHE A 104 1.59 -3.72 5.47
CA PHE A 104 2.80 -4.53 5.52
C PHE A 104 3.67 -4.16 4.32
N GLU A 105 4.87 -3.67 4.56
CA GLU A 105 5.81 -3.21 3.55
C GLU A 105 7.06 -4.08 3.58
N GLN A 106 7.51 -4.52 2.40
CA GLN A 106 8.78 -5.22 2.22
C GLN A 106 9.62 -4.43 1.24
N VAL A 107 10.78 -3.96 1.69
CA VAL A 107 11.67 -3.11 0.92
C VAL A 107 13.05 -3.71 0.80
N ASN A 108 13.64 -3.48 -0.36
CA ASN A 108 15.03 -3.68 -0.64
C ASN A 108 15.76 -2.34 -0.51
N VAL A 109 16.74 -2.28 0.37
CA VAL A 109 17.57 -1.09 0.56
C VAL A 109 18.88 -1.31 -0.19
N ASN A 110 19.15 -0.47 -1.18
CA ASN A 110 20.43 -0.44 -1.87
C ASN A 110 21.17 0.85 -1.51
N THR A 111 22.27 0.64 -0.82
CA THR A 111 23.13 1.66 -0.23
C THR A 111 24.39 1.80 -1.09
N ASP A 112 24.55 2.91 -1.80
CA ASP A 112 25.79 3.25 -2.54
C ASP A 112 26.57 4.34 -1.78
N PHE A 113 27.70 3.96 -1.18
CA PHE A 113 28.64 4.89 -0.54
C PHE A 113 29.58 5.49 -1.58
N ASP A 114 29.70 6.81 -1.62
CA ASP A 114 30.64 7.44 -2.54
C ASP A 114 32.09 7.22 -2.04
N SER A 115 32.91 6.84 -2.99
CA SER A 115 34.13 6.07 -2.78
C SER A 115 35.34 7.00 -2.65
N GLN A 116 35.69 7.42 -1.43
CA GLN A 116 37.04 7.93 -1.16
C GLN A 116 37.74 7.35 0.08
N PHE A 117 37.08 6.55 0.94
CA PHE A 117 37.75 6.05 2.16
C PHE A 117 37.55 4.58 2.54
N SER A 118 36.84 3.75 1.77
CA SER A 118 36.83 2.31 2.02
C SER A 118 36.28 1.54 0.82
N GLY A 119 37.07 0.63 0.25
CA GLY A 119 36.54 -0.43 -0.60
C GLY A 119 35.76 -1.42 0.26
N GLN A 120 34.62 -1.93 -0.27
CA GLN A 120 33.63 -2.81 0.39
C GLN A 120 32.65 -2.03 1.31
N ASN A 121 31.32 -2.13 1.24
CA ASN A 121 30.39 -3.11 0.67
C ASN A 121 29.16 -2.40 0.09
N ARG A 122 28.59 -2.96 -0.99
CA ARG A 122 27.20 -2.70 -1.39
C ARG A 122 26.32 -3.54 -0.46
N ASP A 123 25.93 -2.98 0.68
CA ASP A 123 25.03 -3.68 1.61
C ASP A 123 23.61 -3.61 1.05
N ASN A 124 23.23 -4.67 0.34
CA ASN A 124 21.86 -4.91 -0.09
C ASN A 124 21.19 -5.78 0.99
N PHE A 125 20.25 -5.20 1.72
CA PHE A 125 19.45 -5.93 2.70
C PHE A 125 17.96 -5.74 2.43
N TRP A 126 17.20 -6.76 2.83
CA TRP A 126 15.74 -6.73 2.81
C TRP A 126 15.26 -6.44 4.22
N ALA A 127 14.35 -5.49 4.36
CA ALA A 127 13.64 -5.30 5.62
C ALA A 127 12.13 -5.33 5.40
N ASN A 128 11.44 -5.69 6.48
CA ASN A 128 10.00 -5.72 6.53
C ASN A 128 9.55 -4.71 7.59
N ALA A 129 8.48 -3.98 7.30
CA ALA A 129 7.86 -3.03 8.21
C ALA A 129 6.36 -3.31 8.27
N LEU A 130 5.75 -3.13 9.45
CA LEU A 130 4.30 -3.26 9.62
C LEU A 130 3.77 -1.97 10.21
N PHE A 131 3.14 -1.16 9.37
CA PHE A 131 2.60 0.12 9.77
C PHE A 131 1.14 0.00 10.21
N LEU A 132 0.83 0.55 11.37
CA LEU A 132 -0.54 0.88 11.76
C LEU A 132 -0.71 2.38 11.75
N GLY A 133 -1.71 2.89 11.02
CA GLY A 133 -1.88 4.31 10.79
C GLY A 133 -3.29 4.81 10.99
N VAL A 134 -3.36 6.12 11.24
CA VAL A 134 -4.60 6.89 11.30
C VAL A 134 -4.44 8.12 10.43
N GLY A 135 -5.48 8.45 9.66
CA GLY A 135 -5.49 9.58 8.75
C GLY A 135 -6.84 10.26 8.69
N TYR A 136 -6.79 11.56 8.42
CA TYR A 136 -7.94 12.40 8.13
C TYR A 136 -8.13 12.50 6.61
N ARG A 137 -9.33 12.14 6.13
CA ARG A 137 -9.71 12.19 4.72
C ARG A 137 -10.41 13.51 4.41
N ALA A 138 -9.86 14.24 3.46
CA ALA A 138 -10.42 15.46 2.88
C ALA A 138 -10.59 15.27 1.36
N GLY A 139 -11.72 14.67 0.96
CA GLY A 139 -11.98 14.32 -0.44
C GLY A 139 -10.99 13.28 -0.96
N ASN A 140 -10.23 13.62 -2.01
CA ASN A 140 -9.23 12.76 -2.64
C ASN A 140 -7.90 12.68 -1.89
N VAL A 141 -7.74 13.44 -0.80
CA VAL A 141 -6.48 13.52 -0.05
C VAL A 141 -6.66 12.98 1.36
N VAL A 142 -5.69 12.21 1.84
CA VAL A 142 -5.62 11.70 3.21
C VAL A 142 -4.31 12.14 3.83
N PHE A 143 -4.40 12.81 4.97
CA PHE A 143 -3.24 13.24 5.76
C PHE A 143 -3.24 12.46 7.07
N GLY A 144 -2.12 11.88 7.47
CA GLY A 144 -2.10 11.04 8.66
C GLY A 144 -0.73 10.78 9.21
N VAL A 145 -0.70 9.93 10.22
CA VAL A 145 0.51 9.37 10.80
C VAL A 145 0.37 7.86 10.87
N ARG A 146 1.46 7.16 10.60
CA ARG A 146 1.57 5.71 10.75
C ARG A 146 2.70 5.37 11.69
N TYR A 147 2.53 4.31 12.47
CA TYR A 147 3.45 3.80 13.46
C TYR A 147 3.97 2.43 12.99
N ASP A 148 5.28 2.25 12.95
CA ASP A 148 5.88 0.93 12.67
C ASP A 148 5.85 0.04 13.91
N VAL A 149 5.07 -1.03 13.85
CA VAL A 149 4.92 -2.01 14.93
C VAL A 149 6.12 -2.94 15.01
N LEU A 150 6.81 -3.16 13.89
CA LEU A 150 8.01 -4.00 13.84
C LEU A 150 9.29 -3.18 14.08
N TYR A 151 9.15 -1.95 14.57
CA TYR A 151 10.29 -1.08 14.82
C TYR A 151 11.26 -1.68 15.85
N ASP A 152 12.50 -1.83 15.41
CA ASP A 152 13.68 -2.11 16.22
C ASP A 152 14.74 -1.03 15.99
N GLU A 153 15.26 -0.42 17.05
CA GLU A 153 16.25 0.67 16.97
C GLU A 153 17.55 0.24 16.27
N ASP A 154 17.88 -1.05 16.30
CA ASP A 154 19.12 -1.58 15.74
C ASP A 154 18.98 -2.10 14.29
N GLU A 155 17.76 -2.34 13.80
CA GLU A 155 17.50 -2.98 12.48
C GLU A 155 16.55 -2.18 11.56
N SER A 156 15.88 -1.15 12.07
CA SER A 156 14.89 -0.38 11.28
C SER A 156 15.51 0.58 10.27
N ILE A 157 14.86 0.66 9.11
CA ILE A 157 15.26 1.59 8.03
C ILE A 157 14.86 3.05 8.36
N TYR A 158 13.82 3.22 9.18
CA TYR A 158 13.29 4.53 9.54
C TYR A 158 13.89 5.00 10.86
N ALA A 159 14.25 6.29 10.93
CA ALA A 159 14.85 6.87 12.14
C ALA A 159 13.85 7.08 13.29
N ASP A 160 12.56 7.13 12.98
CA ASP A 160 11.47 7.30 13.94
C ASP A 160 10.37 6.26 13.62
N PRO A 161 9.80 5.60 14.64
CA PRO A 161 8.66 4.71 14.41
C PRO A 161 7.41 5.45 13.91
N TRP A 162 7.29 6.76 14.17
CA TRP A 162 6.18 7.59 13.70
C TRP A 162 6.52 8.29 12.38
N LEU A 163 5.75 7.95 11.34
CA LEU A 163 5.91 8.48 10.01
C LEU A 163 4.66 9.26 9.59
N PRO A 164 4.75 10.58 9.37
CA PRO A 164 3.66 11.30 8.72
C PRO A 164 3.55 10.86 7.26
N PHE A 165 2.31 10.79 6.75
CA PHE A 165 2.06 10.47 5.35
C PHE A 165 0.97 11.34 4.75
N VAL A 166 1.05 11.52 3.43
CA VAL A 166 -0.01 12.11 2.62
C VAL A 166 -0.29 11.19 1.45
N ARG A 167 -1.55 10.77 1.27
CA ARG A 167 -2.00 9.93 0.16
C ARG A 167 -3.03 10.66 -0.69
N PHE A 168 -2.96 10.41 -1.99
CA PHE A 168 -3.91 10.91 -2.98
C PHE A 168 -4.59 9.70 -3.62
N PHE A 169 -5.92 9.70 -3.71
CA PHE A 169 -6.70 8.65 -4.36
C PHE A 169 -7.65 9.27 -5.40
N PHE A 170 -7.72 8.66 -6.58
CA PHE A 170 -8.52 9.10 -7.73
C PHE A 170 -9.54 8.03 -8.10
#